data_AF-A0A8T7EGS4-F1
#
_entry.id   AF-A0A8T7EGS4-F1
#
_cell.length_a   1.000
_cell.length_b   1.000
_cell.length_c   1.000
_cell.angle_alpha   90.00
_cell.angle_beta   90.00
_cell.angle_gamma   90.00
#
_symmetry.space_group_name_H-M   'P 1'
#
loop_
_entity.id
_entity.type
_entity.pdbx_description
1 polymer ?
#
loop_
_entity_poly.entity_id
_entity_poly.type
_entity_poly.pdbx_seq_one_letter_code
_entity_poly.pdbx_strand_id
1 'polypeptide(L)'
;MNITDFVSKEAVQQACQGLGIRDWTKLTDTKVQIEEARIIQVAVGAEALQIPVEWFQQGLEVELEHGMQFPDANVTNNHPILTGKIVLAHLKEMLDYYLRLEVAELEGDLLKASRKGDAEKLARIYQKLIAARAALSEWERGVGF
;
A
#
# COMPACT_ATOMS: atom_id res chain seq x y z
N MET A 1 -5.17 3.58 -28.51
CA MET A 1 -6.28 2.73 -28.03
C MET A 1 -6.75 3.35 -26.73
N ASN A 2 -7.99 3.83 -26.64
CA ASN A 2 -8.52 4.35 -25.38
C ASN A 2 -9.00 3.15 -24.58
N ILE A 3 -8.15 2.65 -23.67
CA ILE A 3 -8.54 1.60 -22.75
C ILE A 3 -9.22 2.30 -21.57
N THR A 4 -10.54 2.16 -21.49
CA THR A 4 -11.32 2.67 -20.36
C THR A 4 -11.60 1.52 -19.41
N ASP A 5 -11.23 1.71 -18.14
CA ASP A 5 -11.63 0.94 -16.97
C ASP A 5 -11.73 -0.58 -17.18
N PHE A 6 -10.61 -1.29 -16.97
CA PHE A 6 -10.55 -2.76 -16.98
C PHE A 6 -11.51 -3.42 -15.97
N VAL A 7 -11.91 -2.67 -14.94
CA VAL A 7 -12.83 -3.09 -13.88
C VAL A 7 -13.90 -2.02 -13.71
N SER A 8 -15.18 -2.40 -13.85
CA SER A 8 -16.28 -1.45 -13.70
C SER A 8 -16.53 -1.07 -12.24
N LYS A 9 -17.12 0.10 -12.01
CA LYS A 9 -17.48 0.55 -10.65
C LYS A 9 -18.50 -0.39 -9.99
N GLU A 10 -19.39 -0.97 -10.77
CA GLU A 10 -20.38 -1.95 -10.28
C GLU A 10 -19.69 -3.20 -9.76
N ALA A 11 -18.63 -3.68 -10.43
CA ALA A 11 -17.86 -4.83 -9.95
C ALA A 11 -17.16 -4.51 -8.61
N VAL A 12 -16.61 -3.31 -8.48
CA VAL A 12 -16.00 -2.85 -7.21
C VAL A 12 -17.05 -2.81 -6.09
N GLN A 13 -18.23 -2.23 -6.35
CA GLN A 13 -19.33 -2.15 -5.39
C GLN A 13 -19.80 -3.53 -4.94
N GLN A 14 -19.98 -4.47 -5.88
CA GLN A 14 -20.36 -5.85 -5.58
C GLN A 14 -19.32 -6.56 -4.72
N ALA A 15 -18.03 -6.37 -5.03
CA ALA A 15 -16.95 -6.93 -4.23
C ALA A 15 -16.93 -6.36 -2.80
N CYS A 16 -17.07 -5.03 -2.66
CA CYS A 16 -17.13 -4.39 -1.34
C CYS A 16 -18.34 -4.90 -0.53
N GLN A 17 -19.51 -5.01 -1.16
CA GLN A 17 -20.71 -5.54 -0.52
C GLN A 17 -20.55 -7.01 -0.12
N GLY A 18 -19.96 -7.84 -0.98
CA GLY A 18 -19.71 -9.26 -0.71
C GLY A 18 -18.72 -9.49 0.44
N LEU A 19 -17.78 -8.56 0.64
CA LEU A 19 -16.83 -8.56 1.76
C LEU A 19 -17.38 -7.88 3.03
N GLY A 20 -18.48 -7.12 2.93
CA GLY A 20 -19.02 -6.34 4.05
C GLY A 20 -18.16 -5.14 4.44
N ILE A 21 -17.43 -4.54 3.50
CA ILE A 21 -16.56 -3.36 3.72
C ILE A 21 -17.17 -2.09 3.13
N ARG A 22 -16.54 -0.92 3.37
CA ARG A 22 -17.00 0.35 2.78
C ARG A 22 -16.94 0.26 1.25
N ASP A 23 -17.77 1.05 0.58
CA ASP A 23 -17.76 1.17 -0.87
C ASP A 23 -16.49 1.89 -1.35
N TRP A 24 -15.51 1.12 -1.85
CA TRP A 24 -14.22 1.66 -2.29
C TRP A 24 -14.31 2.53 -3.55
N THR A 25 -15.45 2.55 -4.24
CA THR A 25 -15.69 3.55 -5.31
C THR A 25 -15.90 4.96 -4.80
N LYS A 26 -16.10 5.12 -3.47
CA LYS A 26 -16.39 6.40 -2.81
C LYS A 26 -15.28 6.87 -1.88
N LEU A 27 -14.15 6.17 -1.85
CA LEU A 27 -13.00 6.62 -1.07
C LEU A 27 -12.49 7.95 -1.62
N THR A 28 -12.12 8.84 -0.70
CA THR A 28 -11.57 10.18 -1.01
C THR A 28 -10.07 10.27 -0.75
N ASP A 29 -9.52 9.27 -0.08
CA ASP A 29 -8.10 9.10 0.22
C ASP A 29 -7.77 7.61 0.25
N THR A 30 -6.49 7.29 0.42
CA THR A 30 -6.00 5.91 0.43
C THR A 30 -6.14 5.21 1.78
N LYS A 31 -6.84 5.82 2.77
CA LYS A 31 -6.92 5.25 4.11
C LYS A 31 -7.88 4.08 4.19
N VAL A 32 -7.29 2.92 4.49
CA VAL A 32 -8.00 1.66 4.68
C VAL A 32 -8.23 1.45 6.17
N GLN A 33 -9.44 1.04 6.58
CA GLN A 33 -9.66 0.67 7.97
C GLN A 33 -9.00 -0.68 8.26
N ILE A 34 -8.42 -0.84 9.46
CA ILE A 34 -7.70 -2.06 9.81
C ILE A 34 -8.55 -3.33 9.67
N GLU A 35 -9.86 -3.23 9.93
CA GLU A 35 -10.77 -4.36 9.79
C GLU A 35 -11.06 -4.71 8.32
N GLU A 36 -11.13 -3.71 7.44
CA GLU A 36 -11.24 -3.95 5.99
C GLU A 36 -9.96 -4.62 5.48
N ALA A 37 -8.79 -4.15 5.92
CA ALA A 37 -7.51 -4.76 5.58
C ALA A 37 -7.47 -6.23 6.05
N ARG A 38 -7.93 -6.53 7.28
CA ARG A 38 -8.01 -7.90 7.80
C ARG A 38 -8.89 -8.80 6.93
N ILE A 39 -10.10 -8.33 6.58
CA ILE A 39 -11.05 -9.07 5.74
C ILE A 39 -10.43 -9.36 4.38
N ILE A 40 -9.83 -8.35 3.75
CA ILE A 40 -9.19 -8.50 2.43
C ILE A 40 -7.97 -9.41 2.52
N GLN A 41 -7.14 -9.29 3.57
CA GLN A 41 -5.97 -10.14 3.80
C GLN A 41 -6.35 -11.61 3.87
N VAL A 42 -7.41 -11.93 4.63
CA VAL A 42 -7.96 -13.29 4.73
C VAL A 42 -8.50 -13.79 3.40
N ALA A 43 -9.20 -12.93 2.65
CA ALA A 43 -9.74 -13.27 1.34
C ALA A 43 -8.65 -13.49 0.26
N VAL A 44 -7.52 -12.77 0.36
CA VAL A 44 -6.37 -12.88 -0.54
C VAL A 44 -5.52 -14.11 -0.21
N GLY A 45 -5.23 -14.35 1.07
CA GLY A 45 -4.54 -15.56 1.54
C GLY A 45 -3.03 -15.60 1.22
N ALA A 46 -2.46 -16.81 1.30
CA ALA A 46 -1.05 -17.11 1.00
C ALA A 46 -0.04 -16.27 1.83
N GLU A 47 0.98 -15.68 1.21
CA GLU A 47 2.00 -14.86 1.86
C GLU A 47 1.41 -13.62 2.54
N ALA A 48 0.23 -13.15 2.10
CA ALA A 48 -0.46 -12.07 2.80
C ALA A 48 -0.80 -12.46 4.26
N LEU A 49 -0.99 -13.75 4.57
CA LEU A 49 -1.22 -14.24 5.94
C LEU A 49 0.06 -14.41 6.75
N GLN A 50 1.24 -14.25 6.14
CA GLN A 50 2.54 -14.39 6.80
C GLN A 50 3.06 -13.07 7.38
N ILE A 51 2.35 -11.96 7.10
CA ILE A 51 2.71 -10.61 7.59
C ILE A 51 1.64 -10.08 8.56
N PRO A 52 2.00 -9.14 9.46
CA PRO A 52 1.02 -8.41 10.26
C PRO A 52 -0.02 -7.70 9.38
N VAL A 53 -1.25 -7.60 9.89
CA VAL A 53 -2.36 -6.95 9.16
C VAL A 53 -2.07 -5.47 8.90
N GLU A 54 -1.29 -4.81 9.76
CA GLU A 54 -0.87 -3.42 9.63
C GLU A 54 0.02 -3.21 8.39
N TRP A 55 0.81 -4.22 8.02
CA TRP A 55 1.68 -4.15 6.84
C TRP A 55 0.89 -4.44 5.58
N PHE A 56 -0.04 -5.38 5.64
CA PHE A 56 -0.97 -5.59 4.54
C PHE A 56 -1.85 -4.37 4.31
N GLN A 57 -2.31 -3.71 5.38
CA GLN A 57 -3.01 -2.44 5.33
C GLN A 57 -2.15 -1.38 4.64
N GLN A 58 -0.91 -1.17 5.07
CA GLN A 58 0.01 -0.24 4.42
C GLN A 58 0.16 -0.54 2.92
N GLY A 59 0.32 -1.82 2.55
CA GLY A 59 0.38 -2.22 1.15
C GLY A 59 -0.88 -1.85 0.38
N LEU A 60 -2.08 -2.08 0.93
CA LEU A 60 -3.32 -1.64 0.31
C LEU A 60 -3.38 -0.11 0.12
N GLU A 61 -2.92 0.67 1.11
CA GLU A 61 -2.90 2.14 1.00
C GLU A 61 -1.98 2.60 -0.14
N VAL A 62 -0.80 1.98 -0.28
CA VAL A 62 0.14 2.24 -1.39
C VAL A 62 -0.51 1.91 -2.74
N GLU A 63 -1.08 0.72 -2.88
CA GLU A 63 -1.66 0.31 -4.17
C GLU A 63 -2.89 1.16 -4.57
N LEU A 64 -3.62 1.73 -3.61
CA LEU A 64 -4.72 2.64 -3.88
C LEU A 64 -4.25 3.99 -4.44
N GLU A 65 -3.00 4.42 -4.19
CA GLU A 65 -2.47 5.66 -4.76
C GLU A 65 -2.47 5.63 -6.29
N HIS A 66 -2.19 4.46 -6.89
CA HIS A 66 -2.25 4.27 -8.34
C HIS A 66 -3.64 4.56 -8.90
N GLY A 67 -4.69 4.02 -8.28
CA GLY A 67 -6.06 4.25 -8.72
C GLY A 67 -6.58 5.68 -8.47
N MET A 68 -6.14 6.32 -7.38
CA MET A 68 -6.67 7.60 -6.92
C MET A 68 -5.90 8.83 -7.40
N GLN A 69 -4.58 8.72 -7.57
CA GLN A 69 -3.71 9.84 -7.93
C GLN A 69 -3.27 9.80 -9.40
N PHE A 70 -3.22 8.62 -10.01
CA PHE A 70 -2.68 8.40 -11.35
C PHE A 70 -3.71 7.72 -12.26
N PRO A 71 -4.70 8.47 -12.80
CA PRO A 71 -5.77 7.88 -13.61
C PRO A 71 -5.27 7.07 -14.83
N ASP A 72 -4.11 7.43 -15.38
CA ASP A 72 -3.45 6.73 -16.49
C ASP A 72 -2.76 5.42 -16.09
N ALA A 73 -2.53 5.22 -14.79
CA ALA A 73 -2.01 3.99 -14.18
C ALA A 73 -3.08 3.22 -13.38
N ASN A 74 -4.36 3.59 -13.47
CA ASN A 74 -5.44 2.93 -12.74
C ASN A 74 -5.81 1.58 -13.40
N VAL A 75 -5.42 0.48 -12.76
CA VAL A 75 -5.67 -0.88 -13.27
C VAL A 75 -6.84 -1.56 -12.56
N THR A 76 -7.05 -1.30 -11.27
CA THR A 76 -8.01 -2.05 -10.43
C THR A 76 -9.32 -1.32 -10.21
N ASN A 77 -9.39 -0.01 -10.48
CA ASN A 77 -10.49 0.86 -10.10
C ASN A 77 -10.82 0.77 -8.59
N ASN A 78 -9.79 0.54 -7.76
CA ASN A 78 -9.89 0.28 -6.32
C ASN A 78 -10.66 -1.01 -5.96
N HIS A 79 -10.71 -2.00 -6.85
CA HIS A 79 -11.35 -3.27 -6.51
C HIS A 79 -10.58 -3.98 -5.37
N PRO A 80 -11.20 -4.20 -4.19
CA PRO A 80 -10.48 -4.56 -2.95
C PRO A 80 -9.64 -5.83 -3.08
N ILE A 81 -10.18 -6.89 -3.71
CA ILE A 81 -9.44 -8.14 -3.92
C ILE A 81 -8.33 -8.02 -4.96
N LEU A 82 -8.52 -7.21 -6.02
CA LEU A 82 -7.50 -7.06 -7.05
C LEU A 82 -6.34 -6.21 -6.51
N THR A 83 -6.65 -5.13 -5.80
CA THR A 83 -5.66 -4.34 -5.05
C THR A 83 -4.89 -5.23 -4.07
N GLY A 84 -5.57 -6.05 -3.27
CA GLY A 84 -4.90 -6.99 -2.36
C GLY A 84 -4.07 -8.08 -3.06
N LYS A 85 -4.41 -8.46 -4.30
CA LYS A 85 -3.57 -9.38 -5.10
C LYS A 85 -2.29 -8.71 -5.63
N ILE A 86 -2.30 -7.41 -5.88
CA ILE A 86 -1.08 -6.66 -6.21
C ILE A 86 -0.16 -6.64 -4.98
N VAL A 87 -0.73 -6.39 -3.80
CA VAL A 87 0.00 -6.54 -2.53
C VAL A 87 0.62 -7.93 -2.41
N LEU A 88 -0.17 -8.98 -2.64
CA LEU A 88 0.35 -10.35 -2.62
C LEU A 88 1.47 -10.58 -3.65
N ALA A 89 1.37 -10.02 -4.86
CA ALA A 89 2.39 -10.17 -5.89
C ALA A 89 3.75 -9.63 -5.44
N HIS A 90 3.77 -8.50 -4.75
CA HIS A 90 4.99 -7.95 -4.16
C HIS A 90 5.52 -8.81 -3.00
N LEU A 91 4.65 -9.33 -2.15
CA LEU A 91 5.03 -10.24 -1.06
C LEU A 91 5.62 -11.57 -1.57
N LYS A 92 5.28 -12.01 -2.80
CA LYS A 92 5.90 -13.17 -3.45
C LYS A 92 7.37 -12.94 -3.80
N GLU A 93 7.77 -11.69 -4.03
CA GLU A 93 9.16 -11.34 -4.31
C GLU A 93 9.94 -11.26 -2.99
N MET A 94 9.42 -10.50 -2.02
CA MET A 94 10.00 -10.33 -0.69
C MET A 94 8.91 -9.99 0.33
N LEU A 95 8.87 -10.71 1.46
CA LEU A 95 7.85 -10.46 2.50
C LEU A 95 7.96 -9.07 3.14
N ASP A 96 9.12 -8.42 3.07
CA ASP A 96 9.37 -7.07 3.59
C ASP A 96 9.27 -5.97 2.53
N TYR A 97 8.68 -6.26 1.36
CA TYR A 97 8.62 -5.34 0.23
C TYR A 97 8.18 -3.92 0.62
N TYR A 98 7.06 -3.79 1.34
CA TYR A 98 6.52 -2.47 1.70
C TYR A 98 7.36 -1.72 2.75
N LEU A 99 8.11 -2.43 3.60
CA LEU A 99 9.08 -1.80 4.49
C LEU A 99 10.26 -1.23 3.71
N ARG A 100 10.76 -1.96 2.71
CA ARG A 100 11.83 -1.50 1.83
C ARG A 100 11.38 -0.33 0.96
N LEU A 101 10.14 -0.38 0.46
CA LEU A 101 9.55 0.70 -0.34
C LEU A 101 9.48 2.01 0.45
N GLU A 102 8.95 1.99 1.68
CA GLU A 102 8.87 3.17 2.55
C GLU A 102 10.25 3.81 2.76
N VAL A 103 11.29 3.00 3.01
CA VAL A 103 12.67 3.50 3.14
C VAL A 103 13.14 4.19 1.86
N ALA A 104 12.93 3.57 0.69
CA ALA A 104 13.36 4.11 -0.59
C ALA A 104 12.64 5.43 -0.93
N GLU A 105 11.34 5.52 -0.67
CA GLU A 105 10.53 6.72 -0.90
C GLU A 105 10.98 7.87 -0.01
N LEU A 106 11.19 7.61 1.29
CA LEU A 106 11.69 8.59 2.25
C LEU A 106 13.09 9.09 1.89
N GLU A 107 13.98 8.23 1.39
CA GLU A 107 15.30 8.64 0.90
C GLU A 107 15.19 9.58 -0.32
N GLY A 108 14.30 9.27 -1.26
CA GLY A 108 14.01 10.15 -2.40
C GLY A 108 13.46 11.51 -1.97
N ASP A 109 12.53 11.51 -1.01
CA ASP A 109 11.94 12.73 -0.48
C ASP A 109 12.93 13.57 0.36
N LEU A 110 13.84 12.91 1.08
CA LEU A 110 14.93 13.57 1.80
C LEU A 110 15.85 14.30 0.82
N LEU A 111 16.22 13.66 -0.30
CA LEU A 111 17.02 14.29 -1.35
C LEU A 111 16.29 15.49 -1.98
N LYS A 112 14.99 15.37 -2.25
CA LYS A 112 14.17 16.47 -2.78
C LYS A 112 14.13 17.65 -1.80
N ALA A 113 13.97 17.41 -0.49
CA ALA A 113 13.96 18.45 0.53
C ALA A 113 15.34 19.13 0.66
N SER A 114 16.41 18.33 0.66
CA SER A 114 17.79 18.81 0.69
C SER A 114 18.10 19.74 -0.49
N ARG A 115 17.75 19.34 -1.72
CA ARG A 115 17.95 20.17 -2.92
C ARG A 115 17.19 21.49 -2.90
N LYS A 116 16.06 21.55 -2.18
CA LYS A 116 15.24 22.76 -2.01
C LYS A 116 15.71 23.65 -0.85
N GLY A 117 16.68 23.19 -0.04
CA GLY A 117 17.10 23.89 1.18
C GLY A 117 16.02 23.93 2.27
N ASP A 118 15.02 23.04 2.20
CA ASP A 118 13.90 23.00 3.14
C ASP A 118 14.31 22.20 4.39
N ALA A 119 14.93 22.90 5.35
CA ALA A 119 15.48 22.28 6.55
C ALA A 119 14.40 21.65 7.46
N GLU A 120 13.21 22.24 7.54
CA GLU A 120 12.11 21.73 8.35
C GLU A 120 11.57 20.42 7.76
N LYS A 121 11.28 20.40 6.46
CA LYS A 121 10.83 19.19 5.78
C LYS A 121 11.91 18.11 5.83
N LEU A 122 13.18 18.47 5.66
CA LEU A 122 14.31 17.56 5.75
C LEU A 122 14.37 16.89 7.13
N ALA A 123 14.29 17.66 8.22
CA ALA A 123 14.31 17.11 9.58
C ALA A 123 13.14 16.15 9.83
N ARG A 124 11.93 16.52 9.37
CA ARG A 124 10.74 15.69 9.51
C ARG A 124 10.84 14.37 8.72
N ILE A 125 11.34 14.40 7.49
CA ILE A 125 11.54 13.19 6.68
C ILE A 125 12.63 12.33 7.30
N TYR A 126 13.72 12.93 7.79
CA TYR A 126 14.81 12.19 8.40
C TYR A 126 14.36 11.42 9.66
N GLN A 127 13.51 12.02 10.50
CA GLN A 127 12.90 11.31 11.63
C GLN A 127 12.06 10.11 11.20
N LYS A 128 11.24 10.26 10.15
CA LYS A 128 10.48 9.14 9.58
C LYS A 128 11.38 8.05 9.01
N LEU A 129 12.45 8.43 8.31
CA LEU A 129 13.41 7.49 7.72
C LEU A 129 14.11 6.66 8.80
N ILE A 130 14.45 7.25 9.94
CA ILE A 130 15.00 6.50 11.08
C ILE A 130 13.99 5.45 11.57
N ALA A 131 12.72 5.82 11.73
CA ALA A 131 11.69 4.88 12.17
C ALA A 131 11.45 3.76 11.15
N ALA A 132 11.37 4.09 9.86
CA ALA A 132 11.21 3.10 8.79
C ALA A 132 12.39 2.11 8.72
N ARG A 133 13.63 2.60 8.84
CA ARG A 133 14.82 1.76 8.90
C ARG A 133 14.86 0.88 10.15
N ALA A 134 14.39 1.39 11.29
CA ALA A 134 14.29 0.60 12.51
C ALA A 134 13.29 -0.55 12.34
N ALA A 135 12.10 -0.28 11.78
CA ALA A 135 11.10 -1.31 11.49
C ALA A 135 11.62 -2.39 10.53
N LEU A 136 12.29 -1.98 9.44
CA LEU A 136 12.94 -2.92 8.52
C LEU A 136 14.02 -3.76 9.22
N SER A 137 14.87 -3.14 10.04
CA SER A 137 15.92 -3.85 10.77
C SER A 137 15.37 -4.80 11.84
N GLU A 138 14.24 -4.48 12.47
CA GLU A 138 13.54 -5.38 13.40
C GLU A 138 13.02 -6.62 12.68
N TRP A 139 12.43 -6.46 11.49
CA TRP A 139 12.01 -7.59 10.66
C TRP A 139 13.19 -8.46 10.23
N GLU A 140 14.24 -7.87 9.68
CA GLU A 140 15.43 -8.60 9.21
C GLU A 140 16.07 -9.43 10.34
N ARG A 141 16.06 -8.91 11.58
CA ARG A 141 16.50 -9.65 12.77
C ARG A 141 15.55 -10.77 13.18
N GLY A 142 14.23 -10.55 13.05
CA GLY A 142 13.20 -11.52 13.43
C GLY A 142 13.08 -12.71 12.48
N VAL A 143 13.41 -12.54 11.20
CA VAL A 143 13.32 -13.58 10.16
C VAL A 143 14.57 -14.46 10.08
N GLY A 144 15.64 -14.11 10.80
CA GLY A 144 16.84 -14.93 10.92
C GLY A 144 17.61 -15.06 9.60
N PHE A 145 18.31 -13.99 9.22
CA PHE A 145 19.44 -14.06 8.29
C PHE A 145 20.76 -14.18 9.06
#